data_AF-A0A1H7WVZ8-F1
#
_entry.id   AF-A0A1H7WVZ8-F1
#
_cell.length_a   1.000
_cell.length_b   1.000
_cell.length_c   1.000
_cell.angle_alpha   90.00
_cell.angle_beta   90.00
_cell.angle_gamma   90.00
#
_symmetry.space_group_name_H-M   'P 1'
#
loop_
_entity.id
_entity.type
_entity.pdbx_description
1 polymer ?
#
loop_
_entity_poly.entity_id
_entity_poly.type
_entity_poly.pdbx_seq_one_letter_code
_entity_poly.pdbx_strand_id
1 'polypeptide(L)'
;MSFRLKICACAIALVSASGCVYYPTAINAETFETIVEGRYDPSKQALLADCMFDGWDTVMNYAAFSQARLVKRASGYRLDAISLTNKLLTADLRDDGVITIARMKARSMSTTLGPEIAAAMTCLNRYDVTYKQVGTP
;
A
#
# COMPACT_ATOMS: atom_id res chain seq x y z
N MET A 1 -58.86 -35.17 -11.30
CA MET A 1 -57.92 -34.82 -12.39
C MET A 1 -56.69 -34.17 -11.77
N SER A 2 -55.53 -34.80 -11.96
CA SER A 2 -54.24 -34.40 -11.38
C SER A 2 -53.53 -33.32 -12.20
N PHE A 3 -52.91 -32.37 -11.49
CA PHE A 3 -51.61 -31.71 -11.73
C PHE A 3 -51.32 -31.06 -13.11
N ARG A 4 -50.99 -29.75 -13.14
CA ARG A 4 -49.62 -29.18 -12.94
C ARG A 4 -49.64 -27.66 -13.20
N LEU A 5 -49.48 -26.85 -12.16
CA LEU A 5 -49.13 -25.43 -12.29
C LEU A 5 -47.63 -25.35 -12.66
N LYS A 6 -47.33 -24.99 -13.92
CA LYS A 6 -45.97 -24.67 -14.37
C LYS A 6 -45.65 -23.24 -13.93
N ILE A 7 -45.10 -23.09 -12.73
CA ILE A 7 -44.50 -21.82 -12.30
C ILE A 7 -43.19 -21.66 -13.08
N CYS A 8 -43.20 -20.77 -14.06
CA CYS A 8 -42.05 -20.31 -14.82
C CYS A 8 -40.92 -19.88 -13.87
N ALA A 9 -39.85 -20.66 -13.85
CA ALA A 9 -38.57 -20.35 -13.25
C ALA A 9 -37.86 -19.22 -14.01
N CYS A 10 -38.28 -17.96 -13.78
CA CYS A 10 -37.66 -16.78 -14.40
C CYS A 10 -37.25 -15.68 -13.40
N ALA A 11 -37.05 -16.00 -12.12
CA ALA A 11 -36.90 -14.95 -11.10
C ALA A 11 -35.76 -15.15 -10.11
N ILE A 12 -34.62 -15.78 -10.45
CA ILE A 12 -33.43 -15.73 -9.58
C ILE A 12 -32.14 -15.85 -10.41
N ALA A 13 -31.71 -14.79 -11.10
CA ALA A 13 -30.36 -14.74 -11.69
C ALA A 13 -29.84 -13.31 -11.90
N LEU A 14 -30.13 -12.39 -10.98
CA LEU A 14 -29.65 -11.00 -11.05
C LEU A 14 -29.22 -10.48 -9.66
N VAL A 15 -28.53 -11.32 -8.89
CA VAL A 15 -27.90 -10.93 -7.62
C VAL A 15 -26.48 -11.50 -7.56
N SER A 16 -25.54 -10.92 -8.30
CA SER A 16 -24.11 -11.21 -8.09
C SER A 16 -23.12 -10.23 -8.74
N ALA A 17 -23.56 -9.10 -9.29
CA ALA A 17 -22.64 -8.13 -9.91
C ALA A 17 -22.54 -6.78 -9.18
N SER A 18 -23.03 -6.66 -7.94
CA SER A 18 -22.56 -5.59 -7.05
C SER A 18 -21.23 -6.02 -6.42
N GLY A 19 -20.19 -6.11 -7.24
CA GLY A 19 -18.83 -6.21 -6.74
C GLY A 19 -18.51 -4.91 -6.03
N CYS A 20 -18.79 -4.84 -4.73
CA CYS A 20 -18.15 -3.85 -3.87
C CYS A 20 -16.66 -4.04 -4.07
N VAL A 21 -16.00 -3.10 -4.75
CA VAL A 21 -14.54 -3.07 -4.85
C VAL A 21 -14.04 -2.75 -3.44
N TYR A 22 -13.97 -3.79 -2.60
CA TYR A 22 -13.41 -3.69 -1.28
C TYR A 22 -11.90 -3.65 -1.45
N TYR A 23 -11.37 -2.43 -1.49
CA TYR A 23 -9.94 -2.24 -1.46
C TYR A 23 -9.41 -2.70 -0.10
N PRO A 24 -8.43 -3.61 -0.07
CA PRO A 24 -7.98 -4.21 1.17
C PRO A 24 -7.33 -3.16 2.09
N THR A 25 -7.85 -3.04 3.31
CA THR A 25 -7.26 -2.20 4.37
C THR A 25 -6.18 -2.96 5.16
N ALA A 26 -6.26 -4.29 5.15
CA ALA A 26 -5.27 -5.18 5.75
C ALA A 26 -4.05 -5.30 4.85
N ILE A 27 -2.86 -5.29 5.46
CA ILE A 27 -1.60 -5.50 4.75
C ILE A 27 -1.18 -6.94 4.95
N ASN A 28 -1.24 -7.70 3.86
CA ASN A 28 -0.77 -9.08 3.80
C ASN A 28 -0.23 -9.39 2.40
N ALA A 29 0.39 -10.55 2.24
CA ALA A 29 1.01 -10.96 0.97
C ALA A 29 -0.01 -11.12 -0.18
N GLU A 30 -1.30 -11.26 0.11
CA GLU A 30 -2.35 -11.37 -0.91
C GLU A 30 -2.68 -10.01 -1.52
N THR A 31 -2.50 -8.93 -0.75
CA THR A 31 -2.99 -7.59 -1.06
C THR A 31 -1.87 -6.60 -1.36
N PHE A 32 -0.68 -6.86 -0.84
CA PHE A 32 0.53 -6.08 -1.06
C PHE A 32 1.64 -6.93 -1.66
N GLU A 33 2.47 -6.32 -2.48
CA GLU A 33 3.72 -6.86 -2.98
C GLU A 33 4.88 -5.97 -2.56
N THR A 34 5.98 -6.59 -2.11
CA THR A 34 7.21 -5.85 -1.83
C THR A 34 7.81 -5.37 -3.14
N ILE A 35 8.14 -4.09 -3.22
CA ILE A 35 8.80 -3.48 -4.39
C ILE A 35 10.25 -3.10 -4.09
N VAL A 36 10.60 -2.85 -2.82
CA VAL A 36 11.97 -2.55 -2.38
C VAL A 36 12.26 -3.28 -1.08
N GLU A 37 13.45 -3.87 -1.01
CA GLU A 37 14.02 -4.43 0.22
C GLU A 37 15.44 -3.92 0.39
N GLY A 38 15.84 -3.62 1.62
CA GLY A 38 17.18 -3.10 1.86
C GLY A 38 17.63 -3.15 3.31
N ARG A 39 18.83 -2.61 3.51
CA ARG A 39 19.45 -2.38 4.81
C ARG A 39 19.96 -0.97 4.94
N TYR A 40 19.73 -0.39 6.11
CA TYR A 40 20.18 0.94 6.50
C TYR A 40 20.90 0.88 7.85
N ASP A 41 21.65 1.94 8.18
CA ASP A 41 22.25 2.10 9.50
C ASP A 41 21.15 2.42 10.53
N PRO A 42 20.91 1.57 11.55
CA PRO A 42 19.88 1.81 12.56
C PRO A 42 19.99 3.16 13.27
N SER A 43 21.19 3.75 13.36
CA SER A 43 21.37 5.09 13.94
C SER A 43 20.68 6.20 13.13
N LYS A 44 20.45 5.97 11.84
CA LYS A 44 19.75 6.89 10.92
C LYS A 44 18.24 6.63 10.84
N GLN A 45 17.69 5.69 11.60
CA GLN A 45 16.29 5.23 11.47
C GLN A 45 15.28 6.39 11.50
N ALA A 46 15.35 7.24 12.53
CA ALA A 46 14.38 8.32 12.72
C ALA A 46 14.46 9.33 11.56
N LEU A 47 15.68 9.71 11.16
CA LEU A 47 15.91 10.62 10.05
C LEU A 47 15.41 10.05 8.70
N LEU A 48 15.59 8.76 8.48
CA LEU A 48 15.08 8.08 7.30
C LEU A 48 13.55 8.04 7.29
N ALA A 49 12.93 7.71 8.43
CA ALA A 49 11.48 7.75 8.61
C ALA A 49 10.91 9.16 8.36
N ASP A 50 11.50 10.19 8.95
CA ASP A 50 11.05 11.57 8.78
C ASP A 50 11.17 12.03 7.32
N CYS A 51 12.31 11.76 6.67
CA CYS A 51 12.49 12.08 5.25
C CYS A 51 11.42 11.43 4.37
N MET A 52 11.17 10.13 4.58
CA MET A 52 10.16 9.42 3.78
C MET A 52 8.75 9.93 4.06
N PHE A 53 8.45 10.29 5.31
CA PHE A 53 7.17 10.86 5.68
C PHE A 53 6.99 12.23 5.02
N ASP A 54 7.95 13.14 5.12
CA ASP A 54 7.91 14.46 4.49
C ASP A 54 7.75 14.35 2.97
N GLY A 55 8.48 13.42 2.35
CA GLY A 55 8.39 13.15 0.93
C GLY A 55 7.00 12.68 0.51
N TRP A 56 6.41 11.75 1.26
CA TRP A 56 5.05 11.25 1.00
C TRP A 56 3.99 12.31 1.30
N ASP A 57 4.09 13.01 2.42
CA ASP A 57 3.14 14.06 2.78
C ASP A 57 3.12 15.16 1.71
N THR A 58 4.30 15.56 1.23
CA THR A 58 4.44 16.55 0.16
C THR A 58 3.73 16.11 -1.12
N VAL A 59 3.96 14.88 -1.62
CA VAL A 59 3.35 14.43 -2.87
C VAL A 59 1.86 14.13 -2.72
N MET A 60 1.44 13.67 -1.54
CA MET A 60 0.05 13.30 -1.26
C MET A 60 -0.84 14.49 -0.97
N ASN A 61 -0.29 15.61 -0.46
CA ASN A 61 -1.04 16.85 -0.25
C ASN A 61 -1.66 17.41 -1.55
N TYR A 62 -1.14 17.03 -2.73
CA TYR A 62 -1.71 17.41 -4.03
C TYR A 62 -2.87 16.51 -4.49
N ALA A 63 -3.11 15.38 -3.82
CA ALA A 63 -4.18 14.45 -4.15
C ALA A 63 -5.35 14.58 -3.16
N ALA A 64 -6.57 14.76 -3.67
CA ALA A 64 -7.76 14.87 -2.83
C ALA A 64 -7.95 13.60 -1.96
N PHE A 65 -8.16 13.81 -0.67
CA PHE A 65 -8.37 12.76 0.34
C PHE A 65 -7.19 11.79 0.51
N SER A 66 -5.96 12.25 0.30
CA SER A 66 -4.74 11.49 0.52
C SER A 66 -3.96 12.01 1.73
N GLN A 67 -3.28 11.14 2.45
CA GLN A 67 -2.43 11.49 3.59
C GLN A 67 -1.26 10.49 3.73
N ALA A 68 -0.10 10.99 4.17
CA ALA A 68 0.93 10.15 4.75
C ALA A 68 0.65 9.92 6.23
N ARG A 69 1.05 8.77 6.77
CA ARG A 69 0.98 8.47 8.20
C ARG A 69 2.26 7.81 8.65
N LEU A 70 2.90 8.37 9.67
CA LEU A 70 4.04 7.78 10.38
C LEU A 70 3.61 7.22 11.73
N VAL A 71 4.02 6.00 12.06
CA VAL A 71 3.71 5.32 13.33
C VAL A 71 4.96 4.62 13.87
N LYS A 72 5.37 4.92 15.11
CA LYS A 72 6.35 4.09 15.83
C LYS A 72 5.67 2.80 16.31
N ARG A 73 6.28 1.67 16.01
CA ARG A 73 5.91 0.32 16.47
C ARG A 73 6.98 -0.23 17.40
N ALA A 74 6.67 -1.34 18.07
CA ALA A 74 7.61 -2.03 18.96
C ALA A 74 8.90 -2.50 18.26
N SER A 75 8.88 -2.67 16.94
CA SER A 75 10.01 -3.20 16.15
C SER A 75 10.60 -2.20 15.17
N GLY A 76 10.20 -0.93 15.18
CA GLY A 76 10.57 0.00 14.12
C GLY A 76 9.61 1.15 13.90
N TYR A 77 9.81 1.90 12.82
CA TYR A 77 8.82 2.83 12.28
C TYR A 77 8.07 2.19 11.13
N ARG A 78 6.83 2.62 10.96
CA ARG A 78 6.04 2.32 9.78
C ARG A 78 5.45 3.58 9.20
N LEU A 79 5.54 3.67 7.88
CA LEU A 79 4.87 4.69 7.09
C LEU A 79 3.77 4.03 6.25
N ASP A 80 2.62 4.69 6.17
CA ASP A 80 1.52 4.34 5.27
C ASP A 80 1.20 5.55 4.38
N ALA A 81 1.19 5.37 3.06
CA ALA A 81 0.56 6.28 2.11
C ALA A 81 -0.90 5.87 1.94
N ILE A 82 -1.84 6.73 2.34
CA ILE A 82 -3.28 6.40 2.41
C ILE A 82 -4.06 7.32 1.48
N SER A 83 -4.94 6.76 0.65
CA SER A 83 -5.94 7.52 -0.10
C SER A 83 -7.34 7.03 0.24
N LEU A 84 -8.22 7.95 0.64
CA LEU A 84 -9.51 7.67 1.27
C LEU A 84 -9.31 6.72 2.47
N THR A 85 -9.74 5.48 2.34
CA THR A 85 -9.61 4.42 3.36
C THR A 85 -8.49 3.42 3.05
N ASN A 86 -7.82 3.58 1.91
CA ASN A 86 -6.98 2.53 1.33
C ASN A 86 -5.51 2.84 1.51
N LYS A 87 -4.77 1.89 2.08
CA LYS A 87 -3.32 1.94 2.09
C LYS A 87 -2.82 1.61 0.69
N LEU A 88 -2.01 2.48 0.10
CA LEU A 88 -1.51 2.32 -1.26
C LEU A 88 -0.06 1.84 -1.28
N LEU A 89 0.74 2.42 -0.39
CA LEU A 89 2.17 2.14 -0.23
C LEU A 89 2.49 2.09 1.26
N THR A 90 3.40 1.21 1.66
CA THR A 90 3.90 1.16 3.02
C THR A 90 5.39 0.97 3.06
N ALA A 91 6.04 1.57 4.05
CA ALA A 91 7.44 1.36 4.35
C ALA A 91 7.57 0.94 5.81
N ASP A 92 8.18 -0.21 6.04
CA ASP A 92 8.51 -0.69 7.37
C ASP A 92 10.02 -0.55 7.57
N LEU A 93 10.44 0.25 8.54
CA LEU A 93 11.83 0.49 8.93
C LEU A 93 12.06 -0.19 10.27
N ARG A 94 12.69 -1.35 10.27
CA ARG A 94 12.86 -2.19 11.47
C ARG A 94 14.10 -1.79 12.27
N ASP A 95 14.06 -1.92 13.58
CA ASP A 95 15.18 -1.56 14.48
C ASP A 95 16.47 -2.37 14.23
N ASP A 96 16.38 -3.51 13.54
CA ASP A 96 17.51 -4.34 13.08
C ASP A 96 18.16 -3.81 11.78
N GLY A 97 17.72 -2.65 11.29
CA GLY A 97 18.24 -2.00 10.09
C GLY A 97 17.65 -2.54 8.79
N VAL A 98 16.62 -3.39 8.83
CA VAL A 98 15.93 -3.86 7.62
C VAL A 98 14.84 -2.88 7.20
N ILE A 99 14.77 -2.56 5.92
CA ILE A 99 13.69 -1.77 5.33
C ILE A 99 12.97 -2.55 4.24
N THR A 100 11.65 -2.47 4.23
CA THR A 100 10.80 -3.00 3.16
C THR A 100 9.78 -1.98 2.74
N ILE A 101 9.65 -1.76 1.42
CA ILE A 101 8.59 -0.93 0.83
C ILE A 101 7.67 -1.85 0.04
N ALA A 102 6.38 -1.81 0.33
CA ALA A 102 5.37 -2.64 -0.28
C ALA A 102 4.22 -1.80 -0.86
N ARG A 103 3.72 -2.22 -2.02
CA ARG A 103 2.66 -1.58 -2.80
C ARG A 103 1.41 -2.44 -2.82
N MET A 104 0.23 -1.81 -2.82
CA MET A 104 -1.04 -2.50 -3.02
C MET A 104 -1.15 -3.05 -4.46
N LYS A 105 -1.31 -4.37 -4.59
CA LYS A 105 -1.43 -5.08 -5.87
C LYS A 105 -2.60 -4.58 -6.73
N ALA A 106 -3.77 -4.36 -6.12
CA ALA A 106 -4.98 -3.94 -6.84
C ALA A 106 -4.85 -2.55 -7.53
N ARG A 107 -3.91 -1.72 -7.07
CA ARG A 107 -3.63 -0.40 -7.64
C ARG A 107 -2.47 -0.41 -8.64
N SER A 108 -1.87 -1.57 -8.91
CA SER A 108 -0.85 -1.69 -9.97
C SER A 108 -1.36 -1.26 -11.35
N MET A 109 -2.68 -1.35 -11.56
CA MET A 109 -3.34 -1.09 -12.84
C MET A 109 -4.03 0.28 -12.97
N SER A 110 -4.15 1.10 -11.91
CA SER A 110 -4.96 2.34 -11.96
C SER A 110 -4.31 3.61 -11.41
N THR A 111 -3.24 3.52 -10.62
CA THR A 111 -2.49 4.67 -10.11
C THR A 111 -1.01 4.34 -10.13
N THR A 112 -0.19 5.23 -10.66
CA THR A 112 1.22 4.91 -10.89
C THR A 112 2.09 4.94 -9.63
N LEU A 113 1.64 5.50 -8.50
CA LEU A 113 2.42 5.66 -7.24
C LEU A 113 3.87 6.16 -7.43
N GLY A 114 4.17 6.70 -8.61
CA GLY A 114 5.51 7.05 -9.05
C GLY A 114 6.10 8.16 -8.20
N PRO A 115 5.35 9.24 -7.87
CA PRO A 115 5.83 10.28 -6.98
C PRO A 115 6.18 9.75 -5.58
N GLU A 116 5.34 8.89 -4.99
CA GLU A 116 5.56 8.32 -3.66
C GLU A 116 6.78 7.38 -3.65
N ILE A 117 6.92 6.56 -4.69
CA ILE A 117 8.08 5.67 -4.85
C ILE A 117 9.34 6.51 -5.06
N ALA A 118 9.31 7.51 -5.93
CA ALA A 118 10.45 8.40 -6.18
C ALA A 118 10.89 9.14 -4.91
N ALA A 119 9.94 9.69 -4.15
CA ALA A 119 10.21 10.34 -2.87
C ALA A 119 10.88 9.37 -1.87
N ALA A 120 10.40 8.13 -1.79
CA ALA A 120 11.05 7.10 -0.99
C ALA A 120 12.48 6.84 -1.47
N MET A 121 12.70 6.63 -2.78
CA MET A 121 14.05 6.36 -3.33
C MET A 121 15.03 7.51 -3.05
N THR A 122 14.58 8.77 -3.11
CA THR A 122 15.40 9.92 -2.75
C THR A 122 15.90 9.83 -1.32
N CYS A 123 15.05 9.44 -0.37
CA CYS A 123 15.44 9.24 1.02
C CYS A 123 16.37 8.05 1.20
N LEU A 124 16.11 6.92 0.51
CA LEU A 124 17.01 5.77 0.55
C LEU A 124 18.43 6.14 0.10
N ASN A 125 18.55 6.91 -0.99
CA ASN A 125 19.83 7.39 -1.50
C ASN A 125 20.48 8.40 -0.55
N ARG A 126 19.71 9.32 0.04
CA ARG A 126 20.22 10.35 0.96
C ARG A 126 20.87 9.75 2.21
N TYR A 127 20.40 8.61 2.67
CA TYR A 127 20.89 7.96 3.90
C TYR A 127 21.76 6.72 3.63
N ASP A 128 22.23 6.54 2.40
CA ASP A 128 23.12 5.45 1.98
C ASP A 128 22.53 4.05 2.24
N VAL A 129 21.21 3.90 2.06
CA VAL A 129 20.55 2.61 2.20
C VAL A 129 21.01 1.69 1.07
N THR A 130 21.44 0.48 1.41
CA THR A 130 21.69 -0.57 0.42
C THR A 130 20.39 -1.30 0.13
N TYR A 131 19.82 -1.16 -1.06
CA TYR A 131 18.52 -1.74 -1.41
C TYR A 131 18.50 -2.44 -2.77
N LYS A 132 17.49 -3.27 -2.98
CA LYS A 132 17.16 -3.95 -4.24
C LYS A 132 15.71 -3.67 -4.57
N GLN A 133 15.44 -3.35 -5.83
CA GLN A 133 14.07 -3.38 -6.35
C GLN A 133 13.72 -4.83 -6.69
N VAL A 134 12.66 -5.33 -6.06
CA VAL A 134 12.22 -6.74 -6.17
C VAL A 134 10.91 -6.90 -6.94
N GLY A 135 10.21 -5.80 -7.22
CA GLY A 135 8.97 -5.77 -7.98
C GLY A 135 8.95 -4.65 -9.03
N THR A 136 7.92 -4.64 -9.87
CA THR A 136 7.70 -3.57 -10.86
C THR A 136 7.32 -2.26 -10.18
N PRO A 137 7.93 -1.11 -10.58
CA PRO A 137 7.56 0.22 -10.08
C PRO A 137 6.06 0.53 -10.20
#